data_AF-A0A2Z5PD43-F1
#
_entry.id   AF-A0A2Z5PD43-F1
#
_cell.length_a   1.000
_cell.length_b   1.000
_cell.length_c   1.000
_cell.angle_alpha   90.00
_cell.angle_beta   90.00
_cell.angle_gamma   90.00
#
_symmetry.space_group_name_H-M   'P 1'
#
loop_
_entity.id
_entity.type
_entity.pdbx_description
1 polymer ?
#
loop_
_entity_poly.entity_id
_entity_poly.type
_entity_poly.pdbx_seq_one_letter_code
_entity_poly.pdbx_strand_id
1 'polypeptide(L)'
;MFGSLKEKLNNTISKLSDKIYTKGEAKAVEEQNIKETPEKIIEENKTNLENSEKDLKEINTESFEKKEKIGFFDKLAVTKSIKKVLGKDVILTEDDIEDVLEEMEMELFEADVAFDVVEKIIESLKNQLVGLKISAKDDPEEITINALKKSIKGILSQEKIDVFNLIDEKKANGEPAVLLFVGINGTGKTTSISKLAYILKEKGYSAVMAAGDTFRAGAIEQLEEHGKNTGIKVIKHQKGADSAAVIYDAISHAKAKGLNVVLADTAGRQTTNINLMDEIKKVVRVTKPDLIIFVGDSLAGNDAISQAEEFNNAININGAILTKTDADAKGGAALSIAYSIGKPILFMGVGQRYSDLQEFDVDWMIKKLFSEESTKLSSERQF
;
A
#
# COMPACT_ATOMS: atom_id res chain seq x y z
N MET A 1 -13.05 -3.40 -8.49
CA MET A 1 -12.00 -2.48 -8.03
C MET A 1 -10.81 -3.21 -7.39
N PHE A 2 -10.77 -4.55 -7.30
CA PHE A 2 -9.58 -5.32 -6.86
C PHE A 2 -9.39 -6.64 -7.65
N GLY A 3 -9.98 -6.71 -8.85
CA GLY A 3 -10.22 -7.98 -9.55
C GLY A 3 -8.96 -8.74 -9.93
N SER A 4 -7.93 -8.05 -10.44
CA SER A 4 -6.73 -8.71 -10.96
C SER A 4 -5.80 -9.22 -9.87
N LEU A 5 -5.60 -8.47 -8.78
CA LEU A 5 -4.80 -8.94 -7.65
C LEU A 5 -5.51 -10.08 -6.93
N LYS A 6 -6.83 -9.98 -6.74
CA LYS A 6 -7.64 -11.06 -6.16
C LYS A 6 -7.56 -12.35 -6.97
N GLU A 7 -7.76 -12.28 -8.29
CA GLU A 7 -7.77 -13.46 -9.16
C GLU A 7 -6.41 -14.14 -9.21
N LYS A 8 -5.33 -13.36 -9.17
CA LYS A 8 -3.97 -13.83 -9.07
C LYS A 8 -3.72 -14.49 -7.71
N LEU A 9 -3.91 -13.75 -6.61
CA LEU A 9 -3.78 -14.28 -5.24
C LEU A 9 -4.56 -15.58 -5.05
N ASN A 10 -5.82 -15.64 -5.47
CA ASN A 10 -6.62 -16.87 -5.36
C ASN A 10 -6.04 -18.01 -6.22
N ASN A 11 -5.51 -17.74 -7.42
CA ASN A 11 -4.87 -18.75 -8.25
C ASN A 11 -3.56 -19.27 -7.64
N THR A 12 -2.73 -18.41 -7.06
CA THR A 12 -1.48 -18.82 -6.39
C THR A 12 -1.74 -19.54 -5.07
N ILE A 13 -2.75 -19.12 -4.32
CA ILE A 13 -3.15 -19.79 -3.10
C ILE A 13 -3.80 -21.16 -3.42
N SER A 14 -4.53 -21.29 -4.53
CA SER A 14 -5.01 -22.57 -5.05
C SER A 14 -3.84 -23.51 -5.40
N LYS A 15 -2.78 -23.02 -6.06
CA LYS A 15 -1.57 -23.80 -6.34
C LYS A 15 -0.79 -24.21 -5.07
N LEU A 16 -0.83 -23.39 -4.02
CA LEU A 16 -0.26 -23.73 -2.71
C LEU A 16 -0.98 -24.92 -2.08
N SER A 17 -2.31 -24.93 -2.13
CA SER A 17 -3.08 -26.08 -1.66
C SER A 17 -2.63 -27.35 -2.39
N ASP A 18 -2.45 -27.27 -3.70
CA ASP A 18 -2.03 -28.39 -4.53
C ASP A 18 -0.57 -28.83 -4.30
N LYS A 19 0.36 -27.92 -3.98
CA LYS A 19 1.76 -28.28 -3.65
C LYS A 19 1.91 -28.89 -2.26
N ILE A 20 1.22 -28.35 -1.25
CA ILE A 20 1.23 -28.89 0.13
C ILE A 20 0.66 -30.31 0.16
N TYR A 21 -0.37 -30.59 -0.65
CA TYR A 21 -0.94 -31.94 -0.76
C TYR A 21 -0.15 -32.92 -1.64
N THR A 22 0.86 -32.45 -2.40
CA THR A 22 1.66 -33.30 -3.32
C THR A 22 3.02 -33.70 -2.75
N LYS A 23 3.58 -32.95 -1.78
CA LYS A 23 4.82 -33.30 -1.06
C LYS A 23 4.61 -34.27 0.13
N GLY A 24 3.92 -35.38 -0.13
CA GLY A 24 3.83 -36.51 0.79
C GLY A 24 5.12 -37.34 0.87
N GLU A 25 6.25 -36.73 1.24
CA GLU A 25 7.42 -37.44 1.78
C GLU A 25 7.86 -36.77 3.10
N ALA A 26 6.96 -36.74 4.08
CA ALA A 26 7.37 -36.51 5.46
C ALA A 26 8.18 -37.73 5.93
N LYS A 27 9.50 -37.56 6.12
CA LYS A 27 10.34 -38.56 6.78
C LYS A 27 9.82 -38.79 8.20
N ALA A 28 9.45 -40.03 8.49
CA ALA A 28 9.23 -40.48 9.86
C ALA A 28 10.55 -40.32 10.65
N VAL A 29 10.48 -39.70 11.83
CA VAL A 29 11.57 -39.75 12.79
C VAL A 29 11.49 -41.13 13.47
N GLU A 30 12.42 -42.02 13.14
CA GLU A 30 12.71 -43.22 13.94
C GLU A 30 14.11 -43.10 14.56
N GLU A 31 14.18 -43.27 15.88
CA GLU A 31 15.43 -43.49 16.60
C GLU A 31 15.97 -44.90 16.33
N GLN A 32 17.24 -45.04 15.95
CA GLN A 32 18.30 -45.64 16.80
C GLN A 32 19.54 -46.12 16.02
N ASN A 33 20.68 -45.85 16.68
CA ASN A 33 21.89 -46.65 16.84
C ASN A 33 22.95 -46.81 15.73
N ILE A 34 24.17 -46.56 16.22
CA ILE A 34 25.50 -46.63 15.63
C ILE A 34 25.85 -48.06 15.19
N LYS A 35 26.47 -48.23 14.01
CA LYS A 35 27.64 -49.11 13.77
C LYS A 35 28.28 -48.87 12.39
N GLU A 36 29.55 -49.22 12.33
CA GLU A 36 30.63 -48.72 11.47
C GLU A 36 30.64 -49.21 10.00
N THR A 37 31.37 -48.41 9.19
CA THR A 37 32.03 -48.52 7.87
C THR A 37 32.73 -49.84 7.46
N PRO A 38 33.43 -49.98 6.28
CA PRO A 38 33.56 -49.11 5.07
C PRO A 38 33.59 -49.84 3.69
N GLU A 39 33.69 -49.05 2.59
CA GLU A 39 34.52 -49.21 1.36
C GLU A 39 33.72 -49.08 0.03
N LYS A 40 34.26 -48.71 -1.14
CA LYS A 40 35.23 -47.73 -1.73
C LYS A 40 35.15 -47.99 -3.27
N ILE A 41 35.59 -47.05 -4.13
CA ILE A 41 36.00 -47.14 -5.59
C ILE A 41 35.43 -45.90 -6.34
N ILE A 42 36.15 -44.79 -6.66
CA ILE A 42 37.34 -44.49 -7.55
C ILE A 42 36.95 -44.33 -9.04
N GLU A 43 36.88 -43.08 -9.58
CA GLU A 43 37.77 -42.38 -10.58
C GLU A 43 37.70 -42.91 -12.03
N GLU A 44 38.01 -42.26 -13.17
CA GLU A 44 38.42 -40.92 -13.66
C GLU A 44 38.39 -41.02 -15.23
N ASN A 45 38.43 -39.88 -15.95
CA ASN A 45 39.19 -39.58 -17.21
C ASN A 45 38.39 -38.62 -18.14
N LYS A 46 38.77 -37.39 -18.53
CA LYS A 46 39.98 -36.67 -19.03
C LYS A 46 40.26 -36.70 -20.56
N THR A 47 40.09 -35.51 -21.17
CA THR A 47 40.93 -34.76 -22.18
C THR A 47 41.09 -35.16 -23.65
N ASN A 48 40.80 -34.21 -24.58
CA ASN A 48 41.71 -33.46 -25.51
C ASN A 48 40.90 -32.61 -26.55
N LEU A 49 41.11 -31.28 -26.75
CA LEU A 49 42.10 -30.52 -27.59
C LEU A 49 42.01 -30.85 -29.11
N GLU A 50 42.01 -29.97 -30.13
CA GLU A 50 42.24 -28.53 -30.36
C GLU A 50 41.92 -28.16 -31.85
N ASN A 51 41.49 -26.90 -32.10
CA ASN A 51 41.65 -25.98 -33.25
C ASN A 51 41.68 -26.42 -34.75
N SER A 52 40.86 -25.77 -35.60
CA SER A 52 41.29 -24.71 -36.55
C SER A 52 40.20 -24.25 -37.54
N GLU A 53 40.32 -22.97 -37.91
CA GLU A 53 39.38 -22.08 -38.62
C GLU A 53 39.25 -22.34 -40.13
N LYS A 54 38.04 -22.13 -40.70
CA LYS A 54 37.82 -21.30 -41.90
C LYS A 54 36.34 -21.09 -42.27
N ASP A 55 36.04 -19.81 -42.48
CA ASP A 55 35.13 -19.23 -43.46
C ASP A 55 33.59 -19.33 -43.31
N LEU A 56 33.07 -18.17 -42.89
CA LEU A 56 31.78 -17.53 -43.18
C LEU A 56 31.07 -18.00 -44.46
N LYS A 57 29.89 -18.62 -44.30
CA LYS A 57 28.58 -18.30 -44.90
C LYS A 57 27.67 -19.52 -44.89
N GLU A 58 26.76 -19.58 -43.92
CA GLU A 58 25.39 -20.08 -44.06
C GLU A 58 24.73 -19.99 -42.67
N ILE A 59 23.97 -18.91 -42.45
CA ILE A 59 23.02 -18.86 -41.35
C ILE A 59 21.72 -19.42 -41.93
N ASN A 60 21.49 -20.72 -41.73
CA ASN A 60 20.17 -21.32 -41.88
C ASN A 60 20.02 -22.48 -40.87
N THR A 61 19.16 -22.21 -39.88
CA THR A 61 18.22 -23.15 -39.27
C THR A 61 18.76 -24.49 -38.78
N GLU A 62 19.32 -24.48 -37.58
CA GLU A 62 19.22 -25.63 -36.67
C GLU A 62 18.05 -25.42 -35.71
N SER A 63 17.10 -26.34 -35.81
CA SER A 63 15.96 -26.52 -34.93
C SER A 63 16.42 -26.85 -33.51
N PHE A 64 16.19 -25.94 -32.56
CA PHE A 64 16.16 -26.32 -31.15
C PHE A 64 14.96 -27.23 -30.91
N GLU A 65 15.23 -28.53 -30.71
CA GLU A 65 14.25 -29.45 -30.14
C GLU A 65 13.80 -28.92 -28.77
N LYS A 66 12.53 -28.53 -28.72
CA LYS A 66 11.82 -28.13 -27.50
C LYS A 66 11.72 -29.36 -26.61
N LYS A 67 12.46 -29.41 -25.50
CA LYS A 67 12.09 -30.29 -24.38
C LYS A 67 10.69 -29.88 -23.95
N GLU A 68 9.70 -30.75 -24.20
CA GLU A 68 8.34 -30.55 -23.72
C GLU A 68 8.35 -30.44 -22.19
N LYS A 69 8.07 -29.24 -21.69
CA LYS A 69 7.75 -29.01 -20.28
C LYS A 69 6.41 -29.70 -20.02
N ILE A 70 6.46 -30.84 -19.34
CA ILE A 70 5.28 -31.48 -18.75
C ILE A 70 4.60 -30.43 -17.84
N GLY A 71 3.34 -30.12 -18.13
CA GLY A 71 2.61 -29.05 -17.46
C GLY A 71 2.28 -29.39 -16.01
N PHE A 72 2.26 -28.36 -15.16
CA PHE A 72 1.84 -28.43 -13.75
C PHE A 72 0.48 -29.14 -13.57
N PHE A 73 -0.43 -29.00 -14.54
CA PHE A 73 -1.74 -29.64 -14.57
C PHE A 73 -1.70 -31.17 -14.82
N ASP A 74 -0.71 -31.69 -15.56
CA ASP A 74 -0.60 -33.12 -15.86
C ASP A 74 -0.14 -33.93 -14.65
N LYS A 75 0.63 -33.31 -13.75
CA LYS A 75 1.00 -33.88 -12.43
C LYS A 75 -0.17 -33.83 -11.42
N LEU A 76 -1.12 -32.92 -11.60
CA LEU A 76 -2.23 -32.66 -10.67
C LEU A 76 -3.37 -33.69 -10.78
N ALA A 77 -3.56 -34.28 -11.97
CA ALA A 77 -4.59 -35.31 -12.18
C ALA A 77 -4.26 -36.63 -11.45
N VAL A 78 -2.97 -36.94 -11.28
CA VAL A 78 -2.48 -38.17 -10.63
C VAL A 78 -2.70 -38.13 -9.11
N THR A 79 -2.70 -36.94 -8.51
CA THR A 79 -2.66 -36.75 -7.05
C THR A 79 -4.04 -36.64 -6.40
N LYS A 80 -5.09 -36.26 -7.14
CA LYS A 80 -6.50 -36.37 -6.67
C LYS A 80 -6.89 -37.81 -6.29
N SER A 81 -6.31 -38.82 -6.94
CA SER A 81 -6.51 -40.24 -6.60
C SER A 81 -5.75 -40.67 -5.34
N ILE A 82 -4.69 -39.95 -4.98
CA ILE A 82 -3.82 -40.20 -3.81
C ILE A 82 -4.38 -39.48 -2.56
N LYS A 83 -5.08 -38.34 -2.74
CA LYS A 83 -5.75 -37.53 -1.69
C LYS A 83 -6.70 -38.30 -0.76
N LYS A 84 -7.23 -39.45 -1.17
CA LYS A 84 -8.15 -40.26 -0.34
C LYS A 84 -7.45 -41.18 0.65
N VAL A 85 -6.12 -41.33 0.57
CA VAL A 85 -5.40 -42.45 1.20
C VAL A 85 -4.59 -42.06 2.44
N LEU A 86 -4.17 -40.80 2.64
CA LEU A 86 -3.05 -40.54 3.57
C LEU A 86 -3.35 -39.97 4.97
N GLY A 87 -4.48 -39.34 5.27
CA GLY A 87 -5.00 -39.12 6.65
C GLY A 87 -4.03 -38.67 7.76
N LYS A 88 -2.89 -38.03 7.46
CA LYS A 88 -1.81 -37.71 8.41
C LYS A 88 -1.56 -36.21 8.45
N ASP A 89 -1.15 -35.73 9.62
CA ASP A 89 -0.73 -34.35 9.83
C ASP A 89 0.63 -34.10 9.16
N VAL A 90 0.79 -32.92 8.55
CA VAL A 90 2.00 -32.47 7.85
C VAL A 90 2.53 -31.21 8.55
N ILE A 91 3.85 -31.12 8.74
CA ILE A 91 4.51 -29.89 9.21
C ILE A 91 5.10 -29.21 7.98
N LEU A 92 4.77 -27.94 7.77
CA LEU A 92 5.31 -27.17 6.66
C LEU A 92 6.78 -26.82 6.87
N THR A 93 7.63 -27.12 5.89
CA THR A 93 9.03 -26.71 5.83
C THR A 93 9.23 -25.52 4.88
N GLU A 94 10.41 -24.90 4.90
CA GLU A 94 10.74 -23.80 3.98
C GLU A 94 10.60 -24.23 2.51
N ASP A 95 11.16 -25.39 2.16
CA ASP A 95 11.11 -25.93 0.79
C ASP A 95 9.66 -26.15 0.31
N ASP A 96 8.71 -26.38 1.21
CA ASP A 96 7.31 -26.67 0.87
C ASP A 96 6.54 -25.43 0.44
N ILE A 97 6.99 -24.26 0.88
CA ILE A 97 6.31 -22.98 0.63
C ILE A 97 7.08 -22.05 -0.30
N GLU A 98 8.36 -22.33 -0.58
CA GLU A 98 9.25 -21.46 -1.38
C GLU A 98 8.62 -21.05 -2.71
N ASP A 99 8.22 -22.02 -3.55
CA ASP A 99 7.61 -21.70 -4.84
C ASP A 99 6.32 -20.86 -4.73
N VAL A 100 5.61 -20.96 -3.60
CA VAL A 100 4.39 -20.17 -3.38
C VAL A 100 4.75 -18.76 -2.98
N LEU A 101 5.76 -18.60 -2.12
CA LEU A 101 6.26 -17.29 -1.74
C LEU A 101 6.77 -16.54 -2.97
N GLU A 102 7.49 -17.20 -3.88
CA GLU A 102 7.92 -16.62 -5.16
C GLU A 102 6.73 -16.20 -6.04
N GLU A 103 5.69 -17.04 -6.15
CA GLU A 103 4.50 -16.66 -6.91
C GLU A 103 3.76 -15.48 -6.25
N MET A 104 3.57 -15.51 -4.94
CA MET A 104 2.92 -14.44 -4.18
C MET A 104 3.68 -13.11 -4.31
N GLU A 105 5.01 -13.17 -4.30
CA GLU A 105 5.90 -12.05 -4.53
C GLU A 105 5.64 -11.43 -5.91
N MET A 106 5.60 -12.24 -6.97
CA MET A 106 5.28 -11.77 -8.33
C MET A 106 3.90 -11.09 -8.39
N GLU A 107 2.90 -11.62 -7.70
CA GLU A 107 1.55 -11.04 -7.72
C GLU A 107 1.46 -9.72 -6.98
N LEU A 108 2.18 -9.58 -5.87
CA LEU A 108 2.29 -8.30 -5.15
C LEU A 108 2.98 -7.25 -6.03
N PHE A 109 4.04 -7.62 -6.76
CA PHE A 109 4.66 -6.73 -7.74
C PHE A 109 3.70 -6.31 -8.85
N GLU A 110 2.93 -7.25 -9.40
CA GLU A 110 1.94 -6.95 -10.43
C GLU A 110 0.79 -6.05 -9.93
N ALA A 111 0.56 -6.02 -8.61
CA ALA A 111 -0.35 -5.09 -7.96
C ALA A 111 0.23 -3.71 -7.65
N ASP A 112 1.43 -3.40 -8.13
CA ASP A 112 2.14 -2.15 -7.86
C ASP A 112 2.44 -1.97 -6.36
N VAL A 113 2.70 -3.07 -5.64
CA VAL A 113 3.27 -3.03 -4.30
C VAL A 113 4.79 -2.82 -4.40
N ALA A 114 5.33 -1.93 -3.58
CA ALA A 114 6.75 -1.61 -3.59
C ALA A 114 7.63 -2.73 -3.03
N PHE A 115 8.85 -2.82 -3.54
CA PHE A 115 9.82 -3.87 -3.22
C PHE A 115 9.98 -4.14 -1.73
N ASP A 116 10.34 -3.11 -0.95
CA ASP A 116 10.56 -3.27 0.49
C ASP A 116 9.31 -3.77 1.24
N VAL A 117 8.11 -3.46 0.72
CA VAL A 117 6.83 -3.90 1.28
C VAL A 117 6.60 -5.37 0.93
N VAL A 118 6.87 -5.77 -0.32
CA VAL A 118 6.76 -7.15 -0.77
C VAL A 118 7.70 -8.03 0.04
N GLU A 119 8.97 -7.68 0.15
CA GLU A 119 9.94 -8.42 0.97
C GLU A 119 9.42 -8.61 2.40
N LYS A 120 8.88 -7.54 3.01
CA LYS A 120 8.34 -7.61 4.37
C LYS A 120 7.13 -8.53 4.49
N ILE A 121 6.22 -8.49 3.51
CA ILE A 121 5.05 -9.38 3.47
C ILE A 121 5.48 -10.83 3.36
N ILE A 122 6.41 -11.13 2.45
CA ILE A 122 6.89 -12.48 2.17
C ILE A 122 7.67 -13.04 3.37
N GLU A 123 8.56 -12.25 3.97
CA GLU A 123 9.28 -12.63 5.19
C GLU A 123 8.30 -12.94 6.34
N SER A 124 7.30 -12.07 6.55
CA SER A 124 6.26 -12.26 7.56
C SER A 124 5.41 -13.51 7.28
N LEU A 125 5.09 -13.78 6.02
CA LEU A 125 4.33 -14.94 5.59
C LEU A 125 5.13 -16.24 5.82
N LYS A 126 6.41 -16.26 5.41
CA LYS A 126 7.34 -17.38 5.66
C LYS A 126 7.38 -17.72 7.14
N ASN A 127 7.59 -16.72 8.01
CA ASN A 127 7.64 -16.90 9.45
C ASN A 127 6.34 -17.41 10.08
N GLN A 128 5.19 -17.17 9.44
CA GLN A 128 3.90 -17.66 9.93
C GLN A 128 3.57 -19.09 9.46
N LEU A 129 4.10 -19.49 8.29
CA LEU A 129 3.79 -20.78 7.68
C LEU A 129 4.80 -21.87 8.05
N VAL A 130 6.10 -21.56 8.17
CA VAL A 130 7.14 -22.54 8.49
C VAL A 130 6.91 -23.09 9.92
N GLY A 131 6.91 -24.41 10.05
CA GLY A 131 6.66 -25.10 11.30
C GLY A 131 5.17 -25.22 11.67
N LEU A 132 4.26 -24.68 10.86
CA LEU A 132 2.83 -24.84 11.06
C LEU A 132 2.42 -26.29 10.78
N LYS A 133 1.65 -26.86 11.71
CA LYS A 133 1.11 -28.21 11.59
C LYS A 133 -0.26 -28.15 10.91
N ILE A 134 -0.37 -28.74 9.73
CA ILE A 134 -1.61 -28.84 8.94
C ILE A 134 -2.16 -30.26 9.06
N SER A 135 -3.41 -30.36 9.51
CA SER A 135 -4.16 -31.60 9.62
C SER A 135 -4.91 -31.89 8.31
N ALA A 136 -5.30 -33.15 8.09
CA ALA A 136 -6.07 -33.54 6.89
C ALA A 136 -7.46 -32.88 6.77
N LYS A 137 -7.94 -32.20 7.81
CA LYS A 137 -9.22 -31.46 7.83
C LYS A 137 -9.05 -29.97 7.56
N ASP A 138 -7.82 -29.47 7.61
CA ASP A 138 -7.53 -28.06 7.42
C ASP A 138 -7.53 -27.72 5.93
N ASP A 139 -7.88 -26.47 5.62
CA ASP A 139 -7.78 -25.91 4.27
C ASP A 139 -6.49 -25.08 4.16
N PRO A 140 -5.45 -25.55 3.45
CA PRO A 140 -4.21 -24.81 3.27
C PRO A 140 -4.41 -23.48 2.56
N GLU A 141 -5.44 -23.38 1.71
CA GLU A 141 -5.79 -22.16 1.00
C GLU A 141 -6.23 -21.08 2.00
N GLU A 142 -7.17 -21.44 2.88
CA GLU A 142 -7.67 -20.57 3.94
C GLU A 142 -6.56 -20.16 4.93
N ILE A 143 -5.70 -21.11 5.33
CA ILE A 143 -4.56 -20.85 6.22
C ILE A 143 -3.64 -19.78 5.62
N THR A 144 -3.32 -19.91 4.34
CA THR A 144 -2.39 -19.00 3.65
C THR A 144 -3.00 -17.63 3.45
N ILE A 145 -4.28 -17.55 3.07
CA ILE A 145 -5.02 -16.29 2.98
C ILE A 145 -5.01 -15.58 4.35
N ASN A 146 -5.28 -16.31 5.42
CA ASN A 146 -5.32 -15.73 6.77
C ASN A 146 -3.94 -15.24 7.23
N ALA A 147 -2.88 -15.99 6.93
CA ALA A 147 -1.50 -15.57 7.20
C ALA A 147 -1.11 -14.30 6.42
N LEU A 148 -1.47 -14.23 5.13
CA LEU A 148 -1.24 -13.06 4.29
C LEU A 148 -2.01 -11.83 4.80
N LYS A 149 -3.31 -11.99 5.12
CA LYS A 149 -4.13 -10.93 5.73
C LYS A 149 -3.49 -10.40 7.00
N LYS A 150 -2.97 -11.30 7.84
CA LYS A 150 -2.27 -10.94 9.09
C LYS A 150 -0.97 -10.19 8.80
N SER A 151 -0.18 -10.59 7.80
CA SER A 151 1.03 -9.87 7.38
C SER A 151 0.72 -8.45 6.89
N ILE A 152 -0.27 -8.31 6.00
CA ILE A 152 -0.71 -7.00 5.49
C ILE A 152 -1.25 -6.13 6.64
N LYS A 153 -2.06 -6.71 7.54
CA LYS A 153 -2.55 -6.00 8.73
C LYS A 153 -1.39 -5.51 9.59
N GLY A 154 -0.38 -6.34 9.82
CA GLY A 154 0.81 -5.96 10.61
C GLY A 154 1.53 -4.74 10.03
N ILE A 155 1.68 -4.68 8.71
CA ILE A 155 2.30 -3.55 8.00
C ILE A 155 1.48 -2.26 8.16
N LEU A 156 0.16 -2.38 8.17
CA LEU A 156 -0.77 -1.25 8.23
C LEU A 156 -1.19 -0.85 9.66
N SER A 157 -0.81 -1.62 10.68
CA SER A 157 -1.23 -1.43 12.08
C SER A 157 -0.45 -0.31 12.79
N GLN A 158 -0.26 0.79 12.09
CA GLN A 158 0.26 2.05 12.61
C GLN A 158 -0.63 2.58 13.75
N GLU A 159 -0.06 3.36 14.67
CA GLU A 159 -0.86 4.04 15.70
C GLU A 159 -1.92 4.91 15.03
N LYS A 160 -3.21 4.61 15.28
CA LYS A 160 -4.31 5.33 14.66
C LYS A 160 -4.37 6.73 15.26
N ILE A 161 -4.32 7.74 14.40
CA ILE A 161 -4.63 9.12 14.78
C ILE A 161 -6.13 9.35 14.55
N ASP A 162 -6.87 9.56 15.64
CA ASP A 162 -8.25 10.02 15.57
C ASP A 162 -8.27 11.55 15.41
N VAL A 163 -8.52 12.00 14.19
CA VAL A 163 -8.55 13.41 13.83
C VAL A 163 -9.67 14.15 14.57
N PHE A 164 -10.82 13.52 14.83
CA PHE A 164 -11.93 14.16 15.51
C PHE A 164 -11.65 14.30 17.00
N ASN A 165 -11.09 13.27 17.62
CA ASN A 165 -10.65 13.36 19.02
C ASN A 165 -9.58 14.45 19.21
N LEU A 166 -8.60 14.56 18.30
CA LEU A 166 -7.62 15.64 18.31
C LEU A 166 -8.30 17.02 18.29
N ILE A 167 -9.32 17.19 17.43
CA ILE A 167 -10.08 18.44 17.35
C ILE A 167 -10.80 18.74 18.67
N ASP A 168 -11.41 17.74 19.30
CA ASP A 168 -12.10 17.89 20.58
C ASP A 168 -11.14 18.22 21.73
N GLU A 169 -9.97 17.60 21.78
CA GLU A 169 -8.91 17.90 22.75
C GLU A 169 -8.40 19.35 22.60
N LYS A 170 -8.13 19.80 21.37
CA LYS A 170 -7.72 21.18 21.10
C LYS A 170 -8.80 22.17 21.50
N LYS A 171 -10.06 21.88 21.15
CA LYS A 171 -11.23 22.68 21.52
C LYS A 171 -11.40 22.78 23.03
N ALA A 172 -11.20 21.70 23.78
CA ALA A 172 -11.25 21.70 25.25
C ALA A 172 -10.19 22.62 25.88
N ASN A 173 -9.04 22.76 25.22
CA ASN A 173 -7.98 23.69 25.61
C ASN A 173 -8.20 25.14 25.12
N GLY A 174 -9.33 25.43 24.47
CA GLY A 174 -9.64 26.75 23.93
C GLY A 174 -8.85 27.12 22.67
N GLU A 175 -8.29 26.12 21.97
CA GLU A 175 -7.51 26.32 20.75
C GLU A 175 -8.16 25.63 19.54
N PRO A 176 -8.05 26.19 18.32
CA PRO A 176 -8.37 25.44 17.11
C PRO A 176 -7.31 24.37 16.83
N ALA A 177 -7.73 23.25 16.28
CA ALA A 177 -6.81 22.29 15.67
C ALA A 177 -6.32 22.81 14.31
N VAL A 178 -5.02 22.76 14.06
CA VAL A 178 -4.39 23.22 12.82
C VAL A 178 -3.92 22.04 11.99
N LEU A 179 -4.61 21.80 10.86
CA LEU A 179 -4.32 20.71 9.94
C LEU A 179 -3.67 21.29 8.67
N LEU A 180 -2.41 20.93 8.41
CA LEU A 180 -1.65 21.37 7.25
C LEU A 180 -1.59 20.26 6.21
N PHE A 181 -1.98 20.58 4.97
CA PHE A 181 -2.01 19.61 3.88
C PHE A 181 -0.85 19.84 2.92
N VAL A 182 -0.04 18.82 2.70
CA VAL A 182 1.15 18.86 1.83
C VAL A 182 1.09 17.76 0.78
N GLY A 183 1.91 17.86 -0.27
CA GLY A 183 1.92 16.93 -1.40
C GLY A 183 2.15 17.64 -2.73
N ILE A 184 2.39 16.88 -3.79
CA ILE A 184 2.71 17.46 -5.10
C ILE A 184 1.46 17.93 -5.87
N ASN A 185 1.65 18.46 -7.08
CA ASN A 185 0.53 18.88 -7.92
C ASN A 185 -0.32 17.70 -8.39
N GLY A 186 -1.63 17.89 -8.46
CA GLY A 186 -2.56 16.89 -9.01
C GLY A 186 -2.92 15.73 -8.09
N THR A 187 -2.38 15.69 -6.86
CA THR A 187 -2.72 14.67 -5.85
C THR A 187 -4.04 14.92 -5.12
N GLY A 188 -4.78 15.99 -5.46
CA GLY A 188 -6.09 16.25 -4.87
C GLY A 188 -6.08 16.92 -3.48
N LYS A 189 -5.01 17.64 -3.10
CA LYS A 189 -4.94 18.44 -1.84
C LYS A 189 -6.15 19.34 -1.59
N THR A 190 -6.36 20.33 -2.45
CA THR A 190 -7.44 21.33 -2.32
C THR A 190 -8.83 20.67 -2.27
N THR A 191 -9.03 19.60 -3.05
CA THR A 191 -10.27 18.81 -3.01
C THR A 191 -10.41 18.04 -1.69
N SER A 192 -9.36 17.41 -1.19
CA SER A 192 -9.36 16.67 0.08
C SER A 192 -9.63 17.58 1.27
N ILE A 193 -9.03 18.78 1.28
CA ILE A 193 -9.34 19.85 2.24
C ILE A 193 -10.83 20.14 2.23
N SER A 194 -11.40 20.35 1.06
CA SER A 194 -12.82 20.73 0.92
C SER A 194 -13.78 19.61 1.32
N LYS A 195 -13.42 18.34 1.05
CA LYS A 195 -14.16 17.15 1.52
C LYS A 195 -14.12 17.03 3.04
N LEU A 196 -12.94 17.18 3.65
CA LEU A 196 -12.83 17.13 5.11
C LEU A 196 -13.58 18.30 5.75
N ALA A 197 -13.51 19.50 5.16
CA ALA A 197 -14.25 20.67 5.59
C ALA A 197 -15.77 20.40 5.60
N TYR A 198 -16.29 19.77 4.55
CA TYR A 198 -17.68 19.35 4.46
C TYR A 198 -18.06 18.34 5.55
N ILE A 199 -17.25 17.28 5.75
CA ILE A 199 -17.49 16.27 6.80
C ILE A 199 -17.47 16.90 8.20
N LEU A 200 -16.52 17.80 8.46
CA LEU A 200 -16.45 18.53 9.73
C LEU A 200 -17.73 19.33 9.99
N LYS A 201 -18.23 20.03 8.97
CA LYS A 201 -19.49 20.78 9.06
C LYS A 201 -20.69 19.86 9.34
N GLU A 202 -20.81 18.73 8.62
CA GLU A 202 -21.88 17.75 8.84
C GLU A 202 -21.84 17.15 10.25
N LYS A 203 -20.64 16.99 10.82
CA LYS A 203 -20.44 16.57 12.21
C LYS A 203 -20.58 17.71 13.24
N GLY A 204 -20.91 18.93 12.82
CA GLY A 204 -21.14 20.08 13.70
C GLY A 204 -19.88 20.84 14.15
N TYR A 205 -18.72 20.54 13.59
CA TYR A 205 -17.49 21.31 13.83
C TYR A 205 -17.47 22.58 12.98
N SER A 206 -17.02 23.66 13.60
CA SER A 206 -16.77 24.94 12.92
C SER A 206 -15.35 24.98 12.37
N ALA A 207 -15.20 25.34 11.10
CA ALA A 207 -13.92 25.32 10.41
C ALA A 207 -13.66 26.62 9.62
N VAL A 208 -12.39 26.87 9.31
CA VAL A 208 -11.93 27.89 8.36
C VAL A 208 -10.86 27.28 7.47
N MET A 209 -10.85 27.64 6.18
CA MET A 209 -9.82 27.21 5.23
C MET A 209 -8.81 28.34 4.99
N ALA A 210 -7.54 28.00 4.86
CA ALA A 210 -6.48 28.95 4.52
C ALA A 210 -5.94 28.67 3.11
N ALA A 211 -5.99 29.68 2.23
CA ALA A 211 -5.51 29.60 0.86
C ALA A 211 -3.98 29.81 0.79
N GLY A 212 -3.22 28.87 1.33
CA GLY A 212 -1.75 28.94 1.38
C GLY A 212 -1.05 28.57 0.06
N ASP A 213 -1.77 28.09 -0.97
CA ASP A 213 -1.25 28.00 -2.35
C ASP A 213 -1.39 29.36 -3.04
N THR A 214 -0.44 30.26 -2.77
CA THR A 214 -0.49 31.64 -3.25
C THR A 214 0.13 31.82 -4.64
N PHE A 215 0.80 30.80 -5.19
CA PHE A 215 1.58 30.91 -6.43
C PHE A 215 0.88 30.30 -7.64
N ARG A 216 0.20 29.16 -7.47
CA ARG A 216 -0.47 28.48 -8.59
C ARG A 216 -1.64 29.32 -9.09
N ALA A 217 -1.73 29.50 -10.40
CA ALA A 217 -2.83 30.25 -10.99
C ALA A 217 -4.17 29.54 -10.73
N GLY A 218 -5.18 30.28 -10.26
CA GLY A 218 -6.51 29.75 -9.98
C GLY A 218 -6.66 28.97 -8.68
N ALA A 219 -5.58 28.76 -7.90
CA ALA A 219 -5.65 27.94 -6.69
C ALA A 219 -6.44 28.61 -5.56
N ILE A 220 -6.26 29.92 -5.39
CA ILE A 220 -7.03 30.72 -4.44
C ILE A 220 -8.51 30.70 -4.83
N GLU A 221 -8.82 30.97 -6.09
CA GLU A 221 -10.17 30.99 -6.62
C GLU A 221 -10.86 29.62 -6.50
N GLN A 222 -10.13 28.53 -6.75
CA GLN A 222 -10.63 27.16 -6.59
C GLN A 222 -11.03 26.88 -5.13
N LEU A 223 -10.17 27.22 -4.16
CA LEU A 223 -10.48 27.01 -2.75
C LEU A 223 -11.64 27.90 -2.29
N GLU A 224 -11.72 29.13 -2.81
CA GLU A 224 -12.85 30.02 -2.55
C GLU A 224 -14.18 29.48 -3.07
N GLU A 225 -14.20 28.90 -4.27
CA GLU A 225 -15.38 28.27 -4.82
C GLU A 225 -15.82 27.08 -3.96
N HIS A 226 -14.88 26.24 -3.52
CA HIS A 226 -15.19 25.19 -2.55
C HIS A 226 -15.70 25.76 -1.21
N GLY A 227 -15.15 26.87 -0.73
CA GLY A 227 -15.63 27.57 0.45
C GLY A 227 -17.07 28.07 0.31
N LYS A 228 -17.43 28.63 -0.85
CA LYS A 228 -18.81 29.02 -1.16
C LYS A 228 -19.75 27.82 -1.16
N ASN A 229 -19.37 26.74 -1.84
CA ASN A 229 -20.20 25.54 -1.98
C ASN A 229 -20.39 24.80 -0.65
N THR A 230 -19.38 24.81 0.22
CA THR A 230 -19.46 24.19 1.56
C THR A 230 -19.99 25.14 2.63
N GLY A 231 -20.08 26.44 2.36
CA GLY A 231 -20.42 27.47 3.34
C GLY A 231 -19.32 27.71 4.38
N ILE A 232 -18.06 27.39 4.06
CA ILE A 232 -16.91 27.49 4.95
C ILE A 232 -16.05 28.67 4.52
N LYS A 233 -15.70 29.53 5.47
CA LYS A 233 -14.93 30.74 5.19
C LYS A 233 -13.52 30.39 4.73
N VAL A 234 -13.05 31.12 3.72
CA VAL A 234 -11.66 31.05 3.23
C VAL A 234 -10.93 32.33 3.60
N ILE A 235 -9.76 32.18 4.21
CA ILE A 235 -8.79 33.24 4.46
C ILE A 235 -7.75 33.19 3.34
N LYS A 236 -7.53 34.33 2.70
CA LYS A 236 -6.67 34.45 1.52
C LYS A 236 -5.96 35.80 1.51
N HIS A 237 -4.79 35.84 0.89
CA HIS A 237 -4.11 37.07 0.51
C HIS A 237 -4.06 37.21 -1.02
N GLN A 238 -3.38 38.24 -1.50
CA GLN A 238 -3.09 38.40 -2.93
C GLN A 238 -2.15 37.29 -3.44
N LYS A 239 -2.21 37.01 -4.74
CA LYS A 239 -1.30 36.08 -5.41
C LYS A 239 0.17 36.46 -5.16
N GLY A 240 1.01 35.47 -4.87
CA GLY A 240 2.42 35.63 -4.54
C GLY A 240 2.70 36.09 -3.10
N ALA A 241 1.68 36.18 -2.25
CA ALA A 241 1.86 36.43 -0.82
C ALA A 241 2.55 35.25 -0.11
N ASP A 242 3.11 35.51 1.06
CA ASP A 242 3.73 34.49 1.90
C ASP A 242 2.69 33.49 2.43
N SER A 243 2.85 32.21 2.08
CA SER A 243 1.95 31.12 2.50
C SER A 243 1.82 31.04 4.02
N ALA A 244 2.94 31.18 4.74
CA ALA A 244 2.98 31.13 6.20
C ALA A 244 2.13 32.25 6.83
N ALA A 245 2.11 33.44 6.23
CA ALA A 245 1.31 34.56 6.71
C ALA A 245 -0.19 34.30 6.54
N VAL A 246 -0.62 33.78 5.38
CA VAL A 246 -2.03 33.43 5.14
C VAL A 246 -2.54 32.43 6.18
N ILE A 247 -1.75 31.39 6.46
CA ILE A 247 -2.12 30.35 7.41
C ILE A 247 -2.11 30.90 8.84
N TYR A 248 -1.14 31.74 9.21
CA TYR A 248 -1.08 32.39 10.51
C TYR A 248 -2.32 33.28 10.78
N ASP A 249 -2.76 34.02 9.77
CA ASP A 249 -3.96 34.86 9.87
C ASP A 249 -5.24 34.03 9.97
N ALA A 250 -5.28 32.87 9.31
CA ALA A 250 -6.38 31.91 9.47
C ALA A 250 -6.45 31.33 10.89
N ILE A 251 -5.30 31.00 11.48
CA ILE A 251 -5.20 30.56 12.88
C ILE A 251 -5.67 31.66 13.84
N SER A 252 -5.20 32.89 13.62
CA SER A 252 -5.60 34.05 14.43
C SER A 252 -7.10 34.32 14.34
N HIS A 253 -7.68 34.23 13.13
CA HIS A 253 -9.12 34.33 12.91
C HIS A 253 -9.88 33.22 13.63
N ALA A 254 -9.43 31.97 13.54
CA ALA A 254 -10.07 30.83 14.22
C ALA A 254 -10.06 31.01 15.74
N LYS A 255 -8.91 31.40 16.32
CA LYS A 255 -8.79 31.70 17.76
C LYS A 255 -9.76 32.81 18.19
N ALA A 256 -9.78 33.93 17.45
CA ALA A 256 -10.64 35.07 17.77
C ALA A 256 -12.15 34.77 17.66
N LYS A 257 -12.52 33.80 16.82
CA LYS A 257 -13.92 33.40 16.60
C LYS A 257 -14.33 32.13 17.34
N GLY A 258 -13.42 31.50 18.08
CA GLY A 258 -13.67 30.23 18.76
C GLY A 258 -14.00 29.08 17.79
N LEU A 259 -13.42 29.10 16.58
CA LEU A 259 -13.61 28.02 15.61
C LEU A 259 -12.82 26.78 16.03
N ASN A 260 -13.29 25.60 15.63
CA ASN A 260 -12.68 24.34 16.06
C ASN A 260 -11.48 23.94 15.21
N VAL A 261 -11.48 24.26 13.90
CA VAL A 261 -10.49 23.72 12.96
C VAL A 261 -9.99 24.78 11.96
N VAL A 262 -8.70 24.75 11.68
CA VAL A 262 -8.06 25.43 10.54
C VAL A 262 -7.56 24.37 9.56
N LEU A 263 -8.02 24.45 8.31
CA LEU A 263 -7.58 23.58 7.23
C LEU A 263 -6.68 24.39 6.29
N ALA A 264 -5.38 24.12 6.31
CA ALA A 264 -4.39 24.91 5.59
C ALA A 264 -3.94 24.21 4.29
N ASP A 265 -4.27 24.81 3.15
CA ASP A 265 -3.74 24.38 1.85
C ASP A 265 -2.32 24.91 1.66
N THR A 266 -1.50 24.18 0.91
CA THR A 266 -0.16 24.61 0.52
C THR A 266 0.05 24.43 -0.98
N ALA A 267 1.02 25.14 -1.54
CA ALA A 267 1.42 24.92 -2.91
C ALA A 267 1.80 23.46 -3.17
N GLY A 268 1.35 22.91 -4.30
CA GLY A 268 1.90 21.68 -4.86
C GLY A 268 3.02 21.98 -5.83
N ARG A 269 4.17 21.30 -5.69
CA ARG A 269 5.21 21.20 -6.72
C ARG A 269 5.95 19.88 -6.53
N GLN A 270 6.82 19.53 -7.49
CA GLN A 270 7.72 18.40 -7.35
C GLN A 270 8.63 18.58 -6.13
N THR A 271 8.88 17.49 -5.42
CA THR A 271 9.64 17.46 -4.17
C THR A 271 11.13 17.78 -4.37
N THR A 272 11.65 17.55 -5.59
CA THR A 272 12.97 18.00 -6.04
C THR A 272 13.16 19.53 -6.09
N ASN A 273 12.08 20.31 -5.92
CA ASN A 273 12.15 21.76 -5.86
C ASN A 273 12.56 22.22 -4.44
N ILE A 274 13.85 22.46 -4.25
CA ILE A 274 14.43 22.93 -2.97
C ILE A 274 13.68 24.15 -2.42
N ASN A 275 13.33 25.11 -3.27
CA ASN A 275 12.64 26.33 -2.85
C ASN A 275 11.25 26.03 -2.26
N LEU A 276 10.53 25.05 -2.79
CA LEU A 276 9.24 24.62 -2.22
C LEU A 276 9.44 23.99 -0.84
N MET A 277 10.41 23.09 -0.70
CA MET A 277 10.61 22.39 0.57
C MET A 277 11.03 23.36 1.69
N ASP A 278 11.83 24.37 1.37
CA ASP A 278 12.19 25.42 2.32
C ASP A 278 10.98 26.32 2.68
N GLU A 279 10.10 26.59 1.71
CA GLU A 279 8.83 27.28 1.96
C GLU A 279 7.94 26.48 2.91
N ILE A 280 7.78 25.18 2.68
CA ILE A 280 6.95 24.31 3.52
C ILE A 280 7.56 24.16 4.92
N LYS A 281 8.88 24.01 5.05
CA LYS A 281 9.57 24.05 6.36
C LYS A 281 9.32 25.36 7.09
N LYS A 282 9.34 26.50 6.38
CA LYS A 282 9.00 27.81 6.96
C LYS A 282 7.55 27.84 7.44
N VAL A 283 6.60 27.33 6.64
CA VAL A 283 5.19 27.23 7.03
C VAL A 283 5.07 26.45 8.33
N VAL A 284 5.61 25.23 8.40
CA VAL A 284 5.56 24.38 9.61
C VAL A 284 6.16 25.09 10.83
N ARG A 285 7.33 25.74 10.66
CA ARG A 285 8.00 26.47 11.76
C ARG A 285 7.16 27.64 12.29
N VAL A 286 6.48 28.37 11.41
CA VAL A 286 5.71 29.58 11.75
C VAL A 286 4.33 29.22 12.32
N THR A 287 3.65 28.24 11.72
CA THR A 287 2.25 27.92 12.02
C THR A 287 2.09 26.83 13.07
N LYS A 288 3.14 26.00 13.28
CA LYS A 288 3.17 24.91 14.26
C LYS A 288 1.91 24.04 14.19
N PRO A 289 1.64 23.40 13.03
CA PRO A 289 0.42 22.62 12.84
C PRO A 289 0.36 21.43 13.83
N ASP A 290 -0.84 21.11 14.30
CA ASP A 290 -1.08 19.93 15.15
C ASP A 290 -1.04 18.64 14.33
N LEU A 291 -1.41 18.72 13.04
CA LEU A 291 -1.38 17.59 12.13
C LEU A 291 -0.87 18.01 10.74
N ILE A 292 0.24 17.44 10.32
CA ILE A 292 0.79 17.54 8.96
C ILE A 292 0.33 16.31 8.19
N ILE A 293 -0.44 16.52 7.14
CA ILE A 293 -1.11 15.49 6.36
C ILE A 293 -0.55 15.48 4.94
N PHE A 294 0.09 14.37 4.55
CA PHE A 294 0.47 14.15 3.16
C PHE A 294 -0.73 13.72 2.33
N VAL A 295 -0.96 14.34 1.18
CA VAL A 295 -2.00 13.93 0.25
C VAL A 295 -1.35 13.31 -0.97
N GLY A 296 -1.49 11.98 -1.06
CA GLY A 296 -0.93 11.14 -2.12
C GLY A 296 -1.98 10.70 -3.15
N ASP A 297 -1.53 10.48 -4.38
CA ASP A 297 -2.31 9.86 -5.44
C ASP A 297 -2.06 8.35 -5.43
N SER A 298 -3.10 7.54 -5.22
CA SER A 298 -2.94 6.08 -5.23
C SER A 298 -2.61 5.52 -6.63
N LEU A 299 -2.80 6.30 -7.69
CA LEU A 299 -2.45 5.87 -9.05
C LEU A 299 -0.99 6.12 -9.42
N ALA A 300 -0.24 6.86 -8.58
CA ALA A 300 1.14 7.22 -8.88
C ALA A 300 2.17 6.12 -8.56
N GLY A 301 1.75 5.00 -7.97
CA GLY A 301 2.62 3.85 -7.68
C GLY A 301 3.85 4.26 -6.86
N ASN A 302 5.04 3.87 -7.33
CA ASN A 302 6.32 4.13 -6.65
C ASN A 302 6.66 5.63 -6.52
N ASP A 303 6.14 6.50 -7.39
CA ASP A 303 6.40 7.94 -7.30
C ASP A 303 5.77 8.52 -6.03
N ALA A 304 4.59 8.04 -5.64
CA ALA A 304 3.92 8.50 -4.42
C ALA A 304 4.74 8.17 -3.17
N ILE A 305 5.46 7.06 -3.19
CA ILE A 305 6.30 6.57 -2.08
C ILE A 305 7.49 7.51 -1.90
N SER A 306 8.29 7.70 -2.97
CA SER A 306 9.43 8.61 -2.95
C SER A 306 9.04 10.02 -2.52
N GLN A 307 7.90 10.53 -3.00
CA GLN A 307 7.39 11.83 -2.58
C GLN A 307 7.05 11.86 -1.09
N ALA A 308 6.36 10.84 -0.59
CA ALA A 308 5.94 10.76 0.79
C ALA A 308 7.16 10.70 1.74
N GLU A 309 8.20 9.94 1.37
CA GLU A 309 9.48 9.91 2.09
C GLU A 309 10.19 11.26 2.08
N GLU A 310 10.26 11.94 0.95
CA GLU A 310 10.90 13.26 0.84
C GLU A 310 10.21 14.31 1.72
N PHE A 311 8.87 14.34 1.73
CA PHE A 311 8.14 15.19 2.66
C PHE A 311 8.38 14.77 4.12
N ASN A 312 8.36 13.48 4.42
CA ASN A 312 8.50 12.99 5.79
C ASN A 312 9.87 13.34 6.36
N ASN A 313 10.93 13.16 5.57
CA ASN A 313 12.30 13.52 5.92
C ASN A 313 12.46 15.03 6.15
N ALA A 314 11.71 15.86 5.41
CA ALA A 314 11.83 17.31 5.48
C ALA A 314 11.05 17.95 6.62
N ILE A 315 9.85 17.45 6.94
CA ILE A 315 8.91 18.10 7.87
C ILE A 315 8.23 17.16 8.87
N ASN A 316 8.58 15.87 8.88
CA ASN A 316 8.02 14.84 9.76
C ASN A 316 6.48 14.81 9.72
N ILE A 317 5.94 14.16 8.69
CA ILE A 317 4.49 14.02 8.49
C ILE A 317 3.87 13.22 9.64
N ASN A 318 2.60 13.50 9.96
CA ASN A 318 1.85 12.76 10.97
C ASN A 318 0.98 11.64 10.38
N GLY A 319 0.42 11.85 9.18
CA GLY A 319 -0.38 10.84 8.49
C GLY A 319 -0.64 11.18 7.03
N ALA A 320 -1.32 10.28 6.32
CA ALA A 320 -1.59 10.43 4.90
C ALA A 320 -3.09 10.40 4.55
N ILE A 321 -3.46 11.08 3.48
CA ILE A 321 -4.70 10.90 2.75
C ILE A 321 -4.36 10.34 1.39
N LEU A 322 -5.01 9.23 1.03
CA LEU A 322 -4.87 8.64 -0.29
C LEU A 322 -6.06 9.03 -1.15
N THR A 323 -5.81 9.62 -2.30
CA THR A 323 -6.86 10.06 -3.23
C THR A 323 -6.92 9.16 -4.45
N LYS A 324 -8.05 9.22 -5.17
CA LYS A 324 -8.30 8.42 -6.39
C LYS A 324 -8.24 6.92 -6.11
N THR A 325 -8.59 6.52 -4.89
CA THR A 325 -8.65 5.09 -4.50
C THR A 325 -9.82 4.37 -5.16
N ASP A 326 -10.78 5.12 -5.72
CA ASP A 326 -11.78 4.61 -6.67
C ASP A 326 -11.17 4.29 -8.05
N ALA A 327 -10.14 5.04 -8.43
CA ALA A 327 -9.25 4.79 -9.55
C ALA A 327 -8.49 3.46 -9.46
N ASP A 328 -7.99 3.19 -8.26
CA ASP A 328 -6.97 2.18 -8.00
C ASP A 328 -7.56 0.78 -7.93
N ALA A 329 -7.52 0.08 -9.06
CA ALA A 329 -8.05 -1.25 -9.21
C ALA A 329 -7.21 -2.35 -8.51
N LYS A 330 -6.06 -2.00 -7.92
CA LYS A 330 -5.07 -2.96 -7.39
C LYS A 330 -4.81 -2.75 -5.89
N GLY A 331 -4.79 -1.52 -5.39
CA GLY A 331 -4.63 -1.19 -3.97
C GLY A 331 -3.20 -1.28 -3.43
N GLY A 332 -2.23 -1.71 -4.25
CA GLY A 332 -0.85 -1.90 -3.83
C GLY A 332 -0.13 -0.60 -3.50
N ALA A 333 -0.46 0.49 -4.18
CA ALA A 333 0.10 1.81 -3.90
C ALA A 333 -0.31 2.32 -2.50
N ALA A 334 -1.57 2.08 -2.10
CA ALA A 334 -2.05 2.47 -0.78
C ALA A 334 -1.30 1.76 0.34
N LEU A 335 -1.11 0.44 0.18
CA LEU A 335 -0.31 -0.38 1.08
C LEU A 335 1.14 0.11 1.18
N SER A 336 1.72 0.47 0.03
CA SER A 336 3.13 0.83 -0.05
C SER A 336 3.43 2.20 0.55
N ILE A 337 2.55 3.18 0.33
CA ILE A 337 2.70 4.51 0.92
C ILE A 337 2.62 4.42 2.45
N ALA A 338 1.66 3.67 3.01
CA ALA A 338 1.50 3.52 4.45
C ALA A 338 2.75 2.93 5.13
N TYR A 339 3.33 1.91 4.50
CA TYR A 339 4.52 1.25 5.01
C TYR A 339 5.75 2.18 4.97
N SER A 340 6.04 2.75 3.80
CA SER A 340 7.28 3.50 3.56
C SER A 340 7.42 4.73 4.46
N ILE A 341 6.37 5.52 4.63
CA ILE A 341 6.45 6.69 5.52
C ILE A 341 6.45 6.31 7.00
N GLY A 342 6.01 5.09 7.34
CA GLY A 342 5.83 4.67 8.71
C GLY A 342 4.84 5.54 9.48
N LYS A 343 3.75 5.98 8.82
CA LYS A 343 2.68 6.83 9.39
C LYS A 343 1.31 6.27 9.00
N PRO A 344 0.26 6.49 9.82
CA PRO A 344 -1.09 6.02 9.52
C PRO A 344 -1.68 6.72 8.29
N ILE A 345 -2.45 5.98 7.50
CA ILE A 345 -3.42 6.58 6.58
C ILE A 345 -4.62 7.03 7.43
N LEU A 346 -5.01 8.29 7.29
CA LEU A 346 -6.12 8.92 8.00
C LEU A 346 -7.42 8.77 7.22
N PHE A 347 -7.38 9.06 5.92
CA PHE A 347 -8.56 9.04 5.05
C PHE A 347 -8.25 8.52 3.64
N MET A 348 -9.29 8.05 2.96
CA MET A 348 -9.30 7.69 1.54
C MET A 348 -10.34 8.50 0.77
N GLY A 349 -9.89 9.14 -0.32
CA GLY A 349 -10.74 9.82 -1.28
C GLY A 349 -11.23 8.84 -2.35
N VAL A 350 -12.50 8.42 -2.22
CA VAL A 350 -13.15 7.35 -3.00
C VAL A 350 -14.07 7.86 -4.12
N GLY A 351 -13.83 9.07 -4.62
CA GLY A 351 -14.70 9.70 -5.61
C GLY A 351 -14.48 11.20 -5.71
N GLN A 352 -15.46 11.94 -6.25
CA GLN A 352 -15.34 13.37 -6.55
C GLN A 352 -16.25 14.26 -5.72
N ARG A 353 -17.29 13.72 -5.08
CA ARG A 353 -18.21 14.50 -4.25
C ARG A 353 -17.58 14.89 -2.93
N TYR A 354 -18.15 15.89 -2.27
CA TYR A 354 -17.73 16.30 -0.93
C TYR A 354 -17.85 15.18 0.11
N SER A 355 -18.84 14.30 -0.04
CA SER A 355 -19.03 13.10 0.79
C SER A 355 -18.04 11.97 0.52
N ASP A 356 -17.29 12.02 -0.58
CA ASP A 356 -16.45 10.91 -1.04
C ASP A 356 -15.05 10.96 -0.39
N LEU A 357 -15.02 11.11 0.94
CA LEU A 357 -13.85 10.96 1.79
C LEU A 357 -14.24 10.06 2.96
N GLN A 358 -13.52 8.96 3.13
CA GLN A 358 -13.80 7.95 4.16
C GLN A 358 -12.63 7.86 5.13
N GLU A 359 -12.90 7.68 6.42
CA GLU A 359 -11.86 7.31 7.39
C GLU A 359 -11.21 5.99 6.96
N PHE A 360 -9.90 5.90 7.08
CA PHE A 360 -9.20 4.69 6.71
C PHE A 360 -9.45 3.56 7.72
N ASP A 361 -9.85 2.41 7.19
CA ASP A 361 -10.06 1.19 7.94
C ASP A 361 -9.27 0.06 7.28
N VAL A 362 -8.29 -0.47 8.02
CA VAL A 362 -7.41 -1.56 7.59
C VAL A 362 -8.19 -2.82 7.32
N ASP A 363 -9.16 -3.16 8.17
CA ASP A 363 -9.97 -4.37 8.02
C ASP A 363 -10.92 -4.24 6.83
N TRP A 364 -11.49 -3.06 6.58
CA TRP A 364 -12.23 -2.77 5.36
C TRP A 364 -11.36 -2.92 4.11
N MET A 365 -10.13 -2.39 4.12
CA MET A 365 -9.23 -2.46 2.98
C MET A 365 -8.77 -3.90 2.71
N ILE A 366 -8.39 -4.64 3.74
CA ILE A 366 -8.06 -6.07 3.64
C ILE A 366 -9.28 -6.82 3.12
N LYS A 367 -10.48 -6.61 3.68
CA LYS A 367 -11.70 -7.21 3.15
C LYS A 367 -11.87 -6.87 1.68
N LYS A 368 -11.61 -5.64 1.25
CA LYS A 368 -11.70 -5.23 -0.17
C LYS A 368 -10.68 -5.92 -1.07
N LEU A 369 -9.45 -6.10 -0.62
CA LEU A 369 -8.41 -6.84 -1.34
C LEU A 369 -8.79 -8.32 -1.55
N PHE A 370 -9.48 -8.92 -0.57
CA PHE A 370 -9.77 -10.36 -0.54
C PHE A 370 -11.25 -10.75 -0.71
N SER A 371 -12.19 -9.81 -0.93
CA SER A 371 -13.63 -10.10 -1.01
C SER A 371 -14.14 -10.24 -2.46
N GLU A 372 -15.18 -11.06 -2.63
CA GLU A 372 -15.80 -11.36 -3.94
C GLU A 372 -16.83 -10.33 -4.41
N GLU A 373 -17.19 -9.36 -3.57
CA GLU A 373 -18.31 -8.45 -3.87
C GLU A 373 -17.90 -7.22 -4.67
N SER A 374 -18.39 -7.17 -5.91
CA SER A 374 -18.51 -5.96 -6.71
C SER A 374 -19.56 -5.02 -6.10
N THR A 375 -19.17 -4.24 -5.10
CA THR A 375 -20.05 -3.17 -4.60
C THR A 375 -20.20 -2.11 -5.70
N LYS A 376 -21.42 -1.94 -6.23
CA LYS A 376 -21.78 -0.82 -7.10
C LYS A 376 -21.58 0.48 -6.34
N LEU A 377 -20.48 1.18 -6.61
CA LEU A 377 -20.35 2.60 -6.27
C LEU A 377 -21.37 3.36 -7.14
N SER A 378 -22.20 4.18 -6.51
CA SER A 378 -23.30 4.90 -7.15
C SER A 378 -22.76 5.75 -8.31
N SER A 379 -23.05 5.33 -9.54
CA SER A 379 -22.75 6.06 -10.77
C SER A 379 -23.73 7.22 -11.04
N GLU A 380 -24.68 7.47 -10.14
CA GLU A 380 -25.74 8.45 -10.35
C GLU A 380 -25.23 9.86 -10.09
N ARG A 381 -24.72 10.53 -11.13
CA ARG A 381 -24.49 11.97 -11.11
C ARG A 381 -25.78 12.68 -10.69
N GLN A 382 -25.79 13.26 -9.49
CA GLN A 382 -26.73 14.31 -9.14
C GLN A 382 -25.91 15.59 -9.16
N PHE A 383 -26.23 16.45 -10.13
CA PHE A 383 -25.63 17.76 -10.34
C PHE A 383 -26.05 18.74 -9.26
#